data_AF-A0A356M6Y7-F1
#
_entry.id   AF-A0A356M6Y7-F1
#
_cell.length_a   1.000
_cell.length_b   1.000
_cell.length_c   1.000
_cell.angle_alpha   90.00
_cell.angle_beta   90.00
_cell.angle_gamma   90.00
#
_symmetry.space_group_name_H-M   'P 1'
#
loop_
_entity.id
_entity.type
_entity.pdbx_description
1 polymer ?
#
loop_
_entity_poly.entity_id
_entity_poly.type
_entity_poly.pdbx_seq_one_letter_code
_entity_poly.pdbx_strand_id
1 'polypeptide(L)'
;MATEMFPVERLGPADFDEAMDLLNLVFSMSSRPHDFARILPKIYRPDELSMRANLAIRREGKIRAIVGLFPMDLSVGGQILKSGGIGGVATHPRETGSGMMKQLMNTALAEMKAGGFALSVLGGQRQRYGYYGYEKAGSSLHFDLSKTNIRHFYRDRPEPDYRFMPIGSADQAALDLMRS
;
A
#
# COMPACT_ATOMS: atom_id res chain seq x y z
N MET A 1 5.95 -28.29 -16.60
CA MET A 1 6.86 -27.32 -17.24
C MET A 1 7.54 -26.54 -16.14
N ALA A 2 8.86 -26.36 -16.19
CA ALA A 2 9.58 -25.56 -15.20
C ALA A 2 9.13 -24.10 -15.31
N THR A 3 8.78 -23.48 -14.19
CA THR A 3 8.47 -22.04 -14.14
C THR A 3 9.77 -21.27 -14.39
N GLU A 4 9.79 -20.41 -15.40
CA GLU A 4 10.90 -19.49 -15.65
C GLU A 4 11.14 -18.65 -14.38
N MET A 5 12.38 -18.66 -13.87
CA MET A 5 12.78 -17.82 -12.74
C MET A 5 13.45 -16.56 -13.28
N PHE A 6 12.85 -15.42 -12.97
CA PHE A 6 13.38 -14.11 -13.34
C PHE A 6 14.31 -13.56 -12.25
N PRO A 7 15.37 -12.81 -12.58
CA PRO A 7 16.10 -12.05 -11.56
C PRO A 7 15.16 -11.07 -10.85
N VAL A 8 15.16 -11.09 -9.52
CA VAL A 8 14.42 -10.13 -8.69
C VAL A 8 15.41 -9.10 -8.16
N GLU A 9 15.07 -7.83 -8.28
CA GLU A 9 15.90 -6.71 -7.82
C GLU A 9 15.12 -5.79 -6.88
N ARG A 10 15.85 -5.03 -6.05
CA ARG A 10 15.29 -3.89 -5.31
C ARG A 10 15.44 -2.64 -6.14
N LEU A 11 14.40 -1.82 -6.16
CA LEU A 11 14.44 -0.54 -6.84
C LEU A 11 15.18 0.52 -6.02
N GLY A 12 15.89 1.40 -6.70
CA GLY A 12 16.53 2.59 -6.15
C GLY A 12 15.91 3.89 -6.67
N PRO A 13 16.43 5.06 -6.26
CA PRO A 13 15.91 6.37 -6.68
C PRO A 13 15.85 6.57 -8.19
N ALA A 14 16.81 6.01 -8.93
CA ALA A 14 16.89 6.12 -10.39
C ALA A 14 15.74 5.37 -11.12
N ASP A 15 15.10 4.40 -10.44
CA ASP A 15 14.00 3.62 -11.00
C ASP A 15 12.63 4.28 -10.79
N PHE A 16 12.57 5.42 -10.08
CA PHE A 16 11.33 6.02 -9.62
C PHE A 16 10.34 6.29 -10.75
N ASP A 17 10.75 7.01 -11.78
CA ASP A 17 9.86 7.40 -12.88
C ASP A 17 9.33 6.17 -13.63
N GLU A 18 10.22 5.21 -13.96
CA GLU A 18 9.84 3.98 -14.65
C GLU A 18 8.88 3.12 -13.81
N ALA A 19 9.11 3.04 -12.50
CA ALA A 19 8.23 2.32 -11.58
C ALA A 19 6.85 2.99 -11.49
N MET A 20 6.82 4.32 -11.39
CA MET A 20 5.56 5.08 -11.33
C MET A 20 4.77 4.92 -12.62
N ASP A 21 5.43 4.95 -13.78
CA ASP A 21 4.80 4.73 -15.08
C ASP A 21 4.12 3.35 -15.16
N LEU A 22 4.81 2.28 -14.73
CA LEU A 22 4.21 0.94 -14.70
C LEU A 22 3.01 0.85 -13.75
N LEU A 23 3.15 1.38 -12.53
CA LEU A 23 2.07 1.37 -11.53
C LEU A 23 0.86 2.17 -12.02
N ASN A 24 1.07 3.39 -12.50
CA ASN A 24 0.02 4.25 -13.02
C ASN A 24 -0.68 3.60 -14.21
N LEU A 25 0.07 3.00 -15.15
CA LEU A 25 -0.51 2.26 -16.28
C LEU A 25 -1.43 1.12 -15.80
N VAL A 26 -0.90 0.19 -15.00
CA VAL A 26 -1.62 -1.04 -14.62
C VAL A 26 -2.87 -0.74 -13.79
N PHE A 27 -2.78 0.19 -12.84
CA PHE A 27 -3.91 0.53 -11.98
C PHE A 27 -4.95 1.42 -12.69
N SER A 28 -4.53 2.26 -13.64
CA SER A 28 -5.46 3.05 -14.46
C SER A 28 -6.31 2.18 -15.38
N MET A 29 -5.78 1.07 -15.88
CA MET A 29 -6.53 0.14 -16.74
C MET A 29 -7.70 -0.55 -16.03
N SER A 30 -7.67 -0.66 -14.70
CA SER A 30 -8.68 -1.38 -13.93
C SER A 30 -9.75 -0.47 -13.32
N SER A 31 -9.60 0.85 -13.43
CA SER A 31 -10.49 1.79 -12.72
C SER A 31 -10.47 3.20 -13.32
N ARG A 32 -9.91 4.16 -12.60
CA ARG A 32 -9.78 5.58 -12.96
C ARG A 32 -8.31 5.92 -13.18
N PRO A 33 -7.96 7.05 -13.80
CA PRO A 33 -6.58 7.51 -13.86
C PRO A 33 -5.93 7.53 -12.47
N HIS A 34 -4.75 6.90 -12.36
CA HIS A 34 -3.94 6.84 -11.16
C HIS A 34 -2.68 7.67 -11.33
N ASP A 35 -2.33 8.35 -10.24
CA ASP A 35 -1.03 8.99 -10.05
C ASP A 35 -0.58 8.61 -8.62
N PHE A 36 0.20 7.54 -8.53
CA PHE A 36 0.63 6.97 -7.25
C PHE A 36 1.45 7.94 -6.43
N ALA A 37 2.33 8.72 -7.07
CA ALA A 37 3.15 9.72 -6.40
C ALA A 37 2.27 10.81 -5.75
N ARG A 38 1.17 11.21 -6.41
CA ARG A 38 0.23 12.19 -5.86
C ARG A 38 -0.77 11.61 -4.85
N ILE A 39 -1.23 10.37 -5.06
CA ILE A 39 -2.22 9.71 -4.18
C ILE A 39 -1.55 9.23 -2.88
N LEU A 40 -0.31 8.72 -2.97
CA LEU A 40 0.45 8.14 -1.85
C LEU A 40 1.86 8.75 -1.73
N PRO A 41 1.98 10.09 -1.58
CA PRO A 41 3.28 10.80 -1.58
C PRO A 41 4.18 10.42 -0.40
N LYS A 42 3.62 9.82 0.65
CA LYS A 42 4.39 9.31 1.80
C LYS A 42 5.06 7.97 1.53
N ILE A 43 4.60 7.24 0.52
CA ILE A 43 5.08 5.90 0.19
C ILE A 43 6.03 5.98 -1.01
N TYR A 44 5.60 6.67 -2.07
CA TYR A 44 6.35 6.78 -3.31
C TYR A 44 7.05 8.12 -3.41
N ARG A 45 8.36 8.10 -3.20
CA ARG A 45 9.28 9.25 -3.35
C ARG A 45 10.55 8.80 -4.06
N PRO A 46 11.23 9.68 -4.81
CA PRO A 46 12.50 9.38 -5.48
C PRO A 46 13.67 9.38 -4.48
N ASP A 47 13.53 8.63 -3.38
CA ASP A 47 14.56 8.46 -2.36
C ASP A 47 14.79 6.98 -2.04
N GLU A 48 15.96 6.70 -1.45
CA GLU A 48 16.43 5.34 -1.20
C GLU A 48 15.47 4.55 -0.31
N LEU A 49 14.94 5.20 0.75
CA LEU A 49 14.06 4.54 1.73
C LEU A 49 12.73 4.12 1.09
N SER A 50 12.15 5.00 0.28
CA SER A 50 10.90 4.74 -0.42
C SER A 50 11.06 3.72 -1.54
N MET A 51 12.12 3.82 -2.34
CA MET A 51 12.29 2.94 -3.51
C MET A 51 12.70 1.53 -3.12
N ARG A 52 13.58 1.36 -2.12
CA ARG A 52 14.03 0.02 -1.67
C ARG A 52 12.93 -0.88 -1.11
N ALA A 53 11.76 -0.30 -0.79
CA ALA A 53 10.56 -1.02 -0.39
C ALA A 53 9.95 -1.83 -1.54
N ASN A 54 10.36 -1.59 -2.79
CA ASN A 54 9.80 -2.23 -3.97
C ASN A 54 10.75 -3.28 -4.54
N LEU A 55 10.23 -4.47 -4.78
CA LEU A 55 10.86 -5.53 -5.56
C LEU A 55 10.34 -5.50 -6.99
N ALA A 56 11.22 -5.74 -7.95
CA ALA A 56 10.89 -5.71 -9.36
C ALA A 56 11.51 -6.86 -10.15
N ILE A 57 10.94 -7.11 -11.33
CA ILE A 57 11.52 -7.96 -12.38
C ILE A 57 11.65 -7.12 -13.65
N ARG A 58 12.83 -7.15 -14.27
CA ARG A 58 13.09 -6.56 -15.59
C ARG A 58 13.04 -7.61 -16.71
N ARG A 59 12.53 -7.21 -17.88
CA ARG A 59 12.78 -7.89 -19.16
C ARG A 59 13.10 -6.84 -20.21
N GLU A 60 14.08 -7.14 -21.06
CA GLU A 60 14.52 -6.25 -22.14
C GLU A 60 14.86 -4.84 -21.63
N GLY A 61 15.52 -4.78 -20.46
CA GLY A 61 15.93 -3.54 -19.81
C GLY A 61 14.82 -2.76 -19.12
N LYS A 62 13.56 -3.19 -19.19
CA LYS A 62 12.41 -2.47 -18.63
C LYS A 62 11.80 -3.16 -17.42
N ILE A 63 11.32 -2.41 -16.45
CA ILE A 63 10.54 -2.93 -15.32
C ILE A 63 9.22 -3.49 -15.88
N ARG A 64 8.97 -4.77 -15.61
CA ARG A 64 7.79 -5.49 -16.11
C ARG A 64 6.84 -5.94 -15.02
N ALA A 65 7.31 -6.07 -13.79
CA ALA A 65 6.48 -6.36 -12.65
C ALA A 65 7.07 -5.75 -11.38
N ILE A 66 6.19 -5.34 -10.45
CA ILE A 66 6.53 -4.71 -9.17
C ILE A 66 5.68 -5.32 -8.06
N VAL A 67 6.27 -5.49 -6.88
CA VAL A 67 5.57 -5.69 -5.60
C VAL A 67 6.25 -4.81 -4.54
N GLY A 68 5.47 -3.98 -3.85
CA GLY A 68 5.91 -3.20 -2.71
C GLY A 68 5.71 -3.96 -1.39
N LEU A 69 6.70 -3.89 -0.51
CA LEU A 69 6.75 -4.39 0.86
C LEU A 69 6.95 -3.20 1.80
N PHE A 70 5.91 -2.83 2.53
CA PHE A 70 5.89 -1.64 3.37
C PHE A 70 5.76 -2.02 4.86
N PRO A 71 6.83 -1.91 5.66
CA PRO A 71 6.74 -2.16 7.10
C PRO A 71 5.72 -1.24 7.78
N MET A 72 4.92 -1.79 8.67
CA MET A 72 3.95 -1.06 9.48
C MET A 72 3.73 -1.73 10.82
N ASP A 73 3.24 -0.97 11.79
CA ASP A 73 2.80 -1.49 13.08
C ASP A 73 1.28 -1.65 13.06
N LEU A 74 0.79 -2.81 13.51
CA LEU A 74 -0.64 -3.08 13.63
C LEU A 74 -1.01 -3.35 15.09
N SER A 75 -1.96 -2.56 15.61
CA SER A 75 -2.54 -2.82 16.93
C SER A 75 -3.59 -3.92 16.84
N VAL A 76 -3.37 -5.05 17.51
CA VAL A 76 -4.28 -6.20 17.58
C VAL A 76 -4.50 -6.55 19.04
N GLY A 77 -5.74 -6.36 19.52
CA GLY A 77 -6.08 -6.65 20.93
C GLY A 77 -5.24 -5.86 21.95
N GLY A 78 -4.81 -4.64 21.59
CA GLY A 78 -3.94 -3.81 22.44
C GLY A 78 -2.44 -4.14 22.36
N GLN A 79 -2.04 -5.11 21.53
CA GLN A 79 -0.64 -5.43 21.27
C GLN A 79 -0.20 -4.85 19.92
N ILE A 80 1.03 -4.35 19.86
CA ILE A 80 1.64 -3.89 18.61
C ILE A 80 2.36 -5.03 17.91
N LEU A 81 1.93 -5.36 16.70
CA LEU A 81 2.52 -6.39 15.86
C LEU A 81 3.30 -5.76 14.71
N LYS A 82 4.57 -6.14 14.58
CA LYS A 82 5.38 -5.85 13.39
C LYS A 82 4.74 -6.52 12.18
N SER A 83 4.23 -5.71 11.26
CA SER A 83 3.40 -6.14 10.14
C SER A 83 3.91 -5.57 8.81
N GLY A 84 3.50 -6.18 7.71
CA GLY A 84 3.99 -5.82 6.38
C GLY A 84 2.86 -5.58 5.40
N GLY A 85 2.78 -4.38 4.83
CA GLY A 85 1.86 -4.05 3.76
C GLY A 85 2.39 -4.54 2.43
N ILE A 86 1.63 -5.39 1.74
CA ILE A 86 1.85 -5.64 0.32
C ILE A 86 1.02 -4.62 -0.49
N GLY A 87 1.69 -3.87 -1.36
CA GLY A 87 1.07 -2.84 -2.20
C GLY A 87 1.72 -2.75 -3.57
N GLY A 88 1.16 -1.94 -4.46
CA GLY A 88 1.74 -1.70 -5.79
C GLY A 88 1.95 -2.97 -6.62
N VAL A 89 1.15 -4.03 -6.41
CA VAL A 89 1.31 -5.30 -7.11
C VAL A 89 0.89 -5.13 -8.57
N ALA A 90 1.87 -5.00 -9.45
CA ALA A 90 1.66 -4.72 -10.87
C ALA A 90 2.45 -5.70 -11.75
N THR A 91 1.85 -6.09 -12.86
CA THR A 91 2.53 -6.80 -13.94
C THR A 91 2.07 -6.16 -15.24
N HIS A 92 3.02 -5.82 -16.10
CA HIS A 92 2.72 -5.19 -17.36
C HIS A 92 1.75 -6.05 -18.18
N PRO A 93 0.74 -5.48 -18.87
CA PRO A 93 -0.31 -6.26 -19.54
C PRO A 93 0.20 -7.31 -20.53
N ARG A 94 1.28 -7.00 -21.24
CA ARG A 94 1.96 -7.91 -22.19
C ARG A 94 2.71 -9.07 -21.53
N GLU A 95 2.84 -9.09 -20.22
CA GLU A 95 3.56 -10.10 -19.43
C GLU A 95 2.62 -10.89 -18.50
N THR A 96 1.31 -10.72 -18.68
CA THR A 96 0.32 -11.45 -17.89
C THR A 96 0.47 -12.96 -18.12
N GLY A 97 0.27 -13.76 -17.07
CA GLY A 97 0.46 -15.22 -17.14
C GLY A 97 1.91 -15.72 -17.12
N SER A 98 2.91 -14.83 -17.13
CA SER A 98 4.35 -15.20 -17.08
C SER A 98 4.82 -15.82 -15.76
N GLY A 99 4.06 -15.64 -14.68
CA GLY A 99 4.44 -16.07 -13.33
C GLY A 99 5.26 -15.05 -12.52
N MET A 100 5.63 -13.89 -13.09
CA MET A 100 6.40 -12.85 -12.40
C MET A 100 5.78 -12.38 -11.09
N MET A 101 4.46 -12.11 -11.08
CA MET A 101 3.75 -11.74 -9.84
C MET A 101 3.90 -12.82 -8.77
N LYS A 102 3.80 -14.09 -9.15
CA LYS A 102 3.92 -15.21 -8.21
C LYS A 102 5.31 -15.28 -7.60
N GLN A 103 6.33 -15.08 -8.42
CA GLN A 103 7.70 -15.01 -7.95
C GLN A 103 7.94 -13.83 -7.01
N LEU A 104 7.48 -12.62 -7.37
CA LEU A 104 7.63 -11.43 -6.55
C LEU A 104 6.89 -11.55 -5.21
N MET A 105 5.64 -12.04 -5.21
CA MET A 105 4.88 -12.28 -3.98
C MET A 105 5.58 -13.29 -3.06
N ASN A 106 6.05 -14.42 -3.60
CA ASN A 106 6.78 -15.41 -2.81
C ASN A 106 8.07 -14.82 -2.23
N THR A 107 8.79 -14.01 -3.00
CA THR A 107 10.01 -13.34 -2.56
C THR A 107 9.71 -12.36 -1.42
N ALA A 108 8.72 -11.49 -1.60
CA ALA A 108 8.31 -10.52 -0.58
C ALA A 108 7.86 -11.20 0.72
N LEU A 109 7.07 -12.26 0.64
CA LEU A 109 6.61 -13.00 1.82
C LEU A 109 7.76 -13.74 2.53
N ALA A 110 8.71 -14.30 1.77
CA ALA A 110 9.91 -14.91 2.34
C ALA A 110 10.77 -13.86 3.08
N GLU A 111 10.93 -12.66 2.51
CA GLU A 111 11.63 -11.56 3.17
C GLU A 111 10.92 -11.09 4.44
N MET A 112 9.60 -10.93 4.42
CA MET A 112 8.82 -10.61 5.62
C MET A 112 9.00 -11.67 6.71
N LYS A 113 8.92 -12.95 6.34
CA LYS A 113 9.12 -14.06 7.29
C LYS A 113 10.53 -14.05 7.89
N ALA A 114 11.56 -13.88 7.07
CA ALA A 114 12.94 -13.77 7.53
C ALA A 114 13.17 -12.53 8.41
N GLY A 115 12.47 -11.44 8.11
CA GLY A 115 12.50 -10.19 8.86
C GLY A 115 11.69 -10.20 10.17
N GLY A 116 11.10 -11.34 10.56
CA GLY A 116 10.33 -11.48 11.80
C GLY A 116 9.00 -10.74 11.81
N PHE A 117 8.39 -10.54 10.65
CA PHE A 117 7.06 -9.96 10.56
C PHE A 117 6.03 -10.99 11.04
N ALA A 118 5.14 -10.55 11.93
CA ALA A 118 4.09 -11.42 12.49
C ALA A 118 3.01 -11.74 11.46
N LEU A 119 2.68 -10.75 10.61
CA LEU A 119 1.69 -10.88 9.56
C LEU A 119 1.95 -9.92 8.41
N SER A 120 1.26 -10.15 7.30
CA SER A 120 1.20 -9.25 6.17
C SER A 120 -0.24 -8.86 5.86
N VAL A 121 -0.47 -7.61 5.48
CA VAL A 121 -1.77 -7.07 5.10
C VAL A 121 -1.75 -6.61 3.65
N LEU A 122 -2.86 -6.79 2.95
CA LEU A 122 -3.04 -6.23 1.60
C LEU A 122 -4.51 -5.92 1.34
N GLY A 123 -4.73 -4.97 0.43
CA GLY A 123 -6.03 -4.74 -0.19
C GLY A 123 -6.09 -5.31 -1.61
N GLY A 124 -7.27 -5.29 -2.21
CA GLY A 124 -7.45 -5.59 -3.64
C GLY A 124 -8.18 -6.89 -3.94
N GLN A 125 -7.89 -7.49 -5.10
CA GLN A 125 -8.65 -8.63 -5.64
C GLN A 125 -8.35 -9.93 -4.87
N ARG A 126 -9.22 -10.25 -3.91
CA ARG A 126 -9.17 -11.43 -3.02
C ARG A 126 -8.76 -12.74 -3.71
N GLN A 127 -9.35 -13.06 -4.86
CA GLN A 127 -9.16 -14.36 -5.52
C GLN A 127 -7.70 -14.61 -5.92
N ARG A 128 -6.93 -13.54 -6.20
CA ARG A 128 -5.52 -13.67 -6.59
C ARG A 128 -4.59 -13.94 -5.42
N TYR A 129 -4.97 -13.52 -4.21
CA TYR A 129 -4.10 -13.54 -3.05
C TYR A 129 -4.37 -14.72 -2.11
N GLY A 130 -5.51 -15.40 -2.25
CA GLY A 130 -5.79 -16.64 -1.52
C GLY A 130 -4.74 -17.73 -1.73
N TYR A 131 -4.07 -17.76 -2.89
CA TYR A 131 -2.95 -18.70 -3.15
C TYR A 131 -1.75 -18.52 -2.20
N TYR A 132 -1.63 -17.37 -1.53
CA TYR A 132 -0.58 -17.08 -0.55
C TYR A 132 -1.09 -17.08 0.89
N GLY A 133 -2.31 -17.59 1.13
CA GLY A 133 -2.91 -17.67 2.47
C GLY A 133 -3.59 -16.40 2.97
N TYR A 134 -3.78 -15.39 2.12
CA TYR A 134 -4.55 -14.20 2.50
C TYR A 134 -6.04 -14.50 2.61
N GLU A 135 -6.66 -13.94 3.64
CA GLU A 135 -8.09 -14.03 3.91
C GLU A 135 -8.60 -12.69 4.50
N LYS A 136 -9.91 -12.47 4.50
CA LYS A 136 -10.52 -11.26 5.07
C LYS A 136 -10.25 -11.21 6.58
N ALA A 137 -9.42 -10.26 7.00
CA ALA A 137 -9.07 -10.05 8.40
C ALA A 137 -9.51 -8.68 8.95
N GLY A 138 -10.29 -7.91 8.18
CA GLY A 138 -10.75 -6.59 8.60
C GLY A 138 -11.86 -6.02 7.73
N SER A 139 -12.46 -4.92 8.18
CA SER A 139 -13.41 -4.11 7.44
C SER A 139 -13.05 -2.64 7.60
N SER A 140 -13.22 -1.85 6.53
CA SER A 140 -13.14 -0.40 6.60
C SER A 140 -14.57 0.15 6.61
N LEU A 141 -14.87 1.03 7.56
CA LEU A 141 -16.16 1.70 7.67
C LEU A 141 -16.01 3.12 7.13
N HIS A 142 -16.87 3.47 6.18
CA HIS A 142 -16.95 4.83 5.63
C HIS A 142 -18.22 5.50 6.12
N PHE A 143 -18.08 6.70 6.67
CA PHE A 143 -19.20 7.50 7.16
C PHE A 143 -19.17 8.87 6.49
N ASP A 144 -20.32 9.27 5.93
CA ASP A 144 -20.50 10.59 5.34
C ASP A 144 -21.30 11.49 6.29
N LEU A 145 -20.71 12.62 6.67
CA LEU A 145 -21.37 13.64 7.47
C LEU A 145 -21.65 14.87 6.61
N SER A 146 -22.93 15.22 6.44
CA SER A 146 -23.33 16.46 5.75
C SER A 146 -23.71 17.57 6.74
N LYS A 147 -23.66 18.82 6.27
CA LYS A 147 -24.19 19.99 7.02
C LYS A 147 -25.63 19.77 7.48
N THR A 148 -26.45 19.11 6.66
CA THR A 148 -27.84 18.80 6.99
C THR A 148 -27.93 17.86 8.18
N ASN A 149 -27.19 16.75 8.17
CA ASN A 149 -27.21 15.78 9.27
C ASN A 149 -26.74 16.41 10.59
N ILE A 150 -25.66 17.20 10.52
CA ILE A 150 -25.11 17.92 11.69
C ILE A 150 -26.14 18.90 12.25
N ARG A 151 -26.78 19.71 11.40
CA ARG A 151 -27.81 20.68 11.82
C ARG A 151 -29.01 20.00 12.49
N HIS A 152 -29.47 18.86 11.96
CA HIS A 152 -30.58 18.13 12.58
C HIS A 152 -30.20 17.53 13.93
N PHE A 153 -28.98 17.02 14.06
CA PHE A 153 -28.49 16.44 15.31
C PHE A 153 -28.37 17.50 16.43
N TYR A 154 -27.89 18.70 16.11
CA TYR A 154 -27.67 19.78 17.07
C TYR A 154 -28.86 20.74 17.27
N ARG A 155 -30.01 20.51 16.61
CA ARG A 155 -31.16 21.43 16.66
C ARG A 155 -31.57 21.81 18.09
N ASP A 156 -31.67 20.80 18.96
CA ASP A 156 -32.17 20.94 20.33
C ASP A 156 -31.09 20.54 21.35
N ARG A 157 -29.81 20.62 20.96
CA ARG A 157 -28.66 20.25 21.81
C ARG A 157 -27.77 21.47 22.03
N PRO A 158 -27.09 21.57 23.18
CA PRO A 158 -26.09 22.59 23.38
C PRO A 158 -24.98 22.47 22.32
N GLU A 159 -24.38 23.60 21.98
CA GLU A 159 -23.22 23.61 21.09
C GLU A 159 -22.09 22.77 21.71
N PRO A 160 -21.36 22.01 20.87
CA PRO A 160 -20.25 21.21 21.38
C PRO A 160 -19.11 22.09 21.91
N ASP A 161 -18.51 21.68 23.03
CA ASP A 161 -17.30 22.30 23.59
C ASP A 161 -16.02 21.77 22.93
N TYR A 162 -16.01 21.73 21.59
CA TYR A 162 -14.81 21.42 20.82
C TYR A 162 -14.69 22.37 19.63
N ARG A 163 -13.44 22.71 19.27
CA ARG A 163 -13.13 23.58 18.13
C ARG A 163 -12.25 22.82 17.15
N PHE A 164 -12.54 22.99 15.87
CA PHE A 164 -11.65 22.54 14.81
C PHE A 164 -10.58 23.60 14.60
N MET A 165 -9.31 23.21 14.67
CA MET A 165 -8.18 24.09 14.39
C MET A 165 -7.35 23.51 13.25
N PRO A 166 -6.76 24.36 12.39
CA PRO A 166 -5.76 23.92 11.44
C PRO A 166 -4.58 23.27 12.18
N ILE A 167 -4.15 22.10 11.71
CA ILE A 167 -2.94 21.42 12.20
C ILE A 167 -1.78 21.79 11.28
N GLY A 168 -0.64 22.15 11.87
CA GLY A 168 0.61 22.47 11.18
C GLY A 168 1.80 21.68 11.73
N SER A 169 3.01 22.06 11.28
CA SER A 169 4.25 21.41 11.72
C SER A 169 4.55 21.55 13.21
N ALA A 170 3.95 22.53 13.89
CA ALA A 170 4.08 22.73 15.34
C ALA A 170 3.27 21.72 16.18
N ASP A 171 2.30 21.03 15.59
CA ASP A 171 1.36 20.16 16.30
C ASP A 171 1.79 18.68 16.28
N GLN A 172 3.10 18.41 16.24
CA GLN A 172 3.65 17.05 16.08
C GLN A 172 3.11 16.07 17.14
N ALA A 173 2.97 16.52 18.39
CA ALA A 173 2.41 15.70 19.47
C ALA A 173 0.97 15.25 19.20
N ALA A 174 0.13 16.10 18.61
CA ALA A 174 -1.23 15.75 18.23
C ALA A 174 -1.25 14.79 17.03
N LEU A 175 -0.31 14.94 16.09
CA LEU A 175 -0.14 14.04 14.95
C LEU A 175 0.35 12.65 15.37
N ASP A 176 1.18 12.56 16.41
CA ASP A 176 1.69 11.29 16.92
C ASP A 176 0.59 10.47 17.62
N LEU A 177 -0.37 11.14 18.28
CA LEU A 177 -1.58 10.50 18.83
C LEU A 177 -2.50 9.91 17.75
N MET A 178 -2.44 10.40 16.51
CA MET A 178 -3.24 9.85 15.40
C MET A 178 -2.59 8.62 14.73
N ARG A 179 -1.36 8.25 15.11
CA ARG A 179 -0.62 7.13 14.52
C ARG A 179 -0.84 5.78 15.22
N SER A 180 -1.67 5.73 16.27
CA SER A 180 -1.98 4.52 17.06
C SER A 180 -3.14 3.70 16.49
#